data_AF-A0A5C5ZHW9-F1
#
_entry.id   AF-A0A5C5ZHW9-F1
#
_cell.length_a   1.000
_cell.length_b   1.000
_cell.length_c   1.000
_cell.angle_alpha   90.00
_cell.angle_beta   90.00
_cell.angle_gamma   90.00
#
_symmetry.space_group_name_H-M   'P 1'
#
loop_
_entity.id
_entity.type
_entity.pdbx_description
1 polymer ?
#
loop_
_entity_poly.entity_id
_entity_poly.type
_entity_poly.pdbx_seq_one_letter_code
_entity_poly.pdbx_strand_id
1 'polypeptide(L)'
;MLFFPLSTDAPVYHWPIATVTLIVLNIAAFCGTSMQVYYGHLDLEQIHWLNLTFEQIDPLQWITQSFMHINPFDFLINMLFLWSFGLVIEGKVGAFWFTAIYFGTHLICAALAQTIFYSLSFAYPPIADWYTSGADNGIYALLAMALIWAPENEMTCVFVVLVPRMGKMGGGFVTEFKIASLATGFLFIQLVLFFFLGPLVWQAGFHLLSMIMGGVLAMFMLRREWVDCEDWDIVARNEWLHPYPLFCSKERRVRLAHNEDIKYDPVTVALSTTSSPTVSHAAYMAARSGSMSRTTKGQRVSINQIGKSNQNATQGTSNSPASARQQEAQSHPEFNRTAMLLRQAISQNSLMLANQHFNKLVELQIADGLSDQTLFSFVKLSASNKDWISVMRLLQMIVAHNGAMAMDARIRIAQLQLKVLHQPNEAIKTLNKVQFQPPAGKKGEHVLSEAQQKLITQRDALLKQCGAAPPYTDKPDAQRSVD
;
A
#
# COMPACT_ATOMS: atom_id res chain seq x y z
N MET A 1 5.50 29.72 -4.74
CA MET A 1 4.75 28.64 -4.07
C MET A 1 5.77 27.57 -3.74
N LEU A 2 5.88 27.14 -2.49
CA LEU A 2 6.84 26.11 -2.10
C LEU A 2 6.13 24.76 -2.04
N PHE A 3 6.77 23.74 -2.62
CA PHE A 3 6.27 22.37 -2.73
C PHE A 3 7.25 21.44 -2.03
N PHE A 4 6.77 20.71 -1.02
CA PHE A 4 7.62 19.89 -0.16
C PHE A 4 7.07 18.46 -0.04
N PRO A 5 7.72 17.46 -0.66
CA PRO A 5 7.34 16.08 -0.42
C PRO A 5 7.83 15.64 0.98
N LEU A 6 6.92 15.09 1.80
CA LEU A 6 7.16 14.72 3.20
C LEU A 6 7.31 13.21 3.40
N SER A 7 6.38 12.44 2.85
CA SER A 7 6.26 10.99 3.05
C SER A 7 5.70 10.31 1.81
N THR A 8 5.80 8.98 1.78
CA THR A 8 5.26 8.14 0.71
C THR A 8 4.61 6.90 1.30
N ASP A 9 3.61 6.36 0.61
CA ASP A 9 2.99 5.07 0.92
C ASP A 9 3.74 3.88 0.29
N ALA A 10 4.83 4.13 -0.44
CA ALA A 10 5.63 3.08 -1.05
C ALA A 10 6.20 2.12 0.02
N PRO A 11 6.19 0.80 -0.22
CA PRO A 11 6.74 -0.16 0.72
C PRO A 11 8.25 0.02 0.88
N VAL A 12 8.70 0.10 2.13
CA VAL A 12 10.10 0.30 2.53
C VAL A 12 10.59 -0.97 3.26
N TYR A 13 11.49 -1.72 2.63
CA TYR A 13 12.06 -2.95 3.22
C TYR A 13 13.35 -2.68 4.02
N HIS A 14 14.03 -1.58 3.71
CA HIS A 14 15.31 -1.21 4.32
C HIS A 14 15.22 0.18 4.96
N TRP A 15 15.92 0.36 6.07
CA TRP A 15 16.05 1.67 6.71
C TRP A 15 16.84 2.63 5.80
N PRO A 16 16.46 3.93 5.76
CA PRO A 16 17.04 4.91 4.84
C PRO A 16 18.37 5.49 5.36
N ILE A 17 19.32 4.63 5.68
CA ILE A 17 20.59 5.00 6.32
C ILE A 17 21.43 5.85 5.37
N ALA A 18 21.58 5.44 4.12
CA ALA A 18 22.38 6.15 3.13
C ALA A 18 21.73 7.47 2.73
N THR A 19 20.41 7.52 2.55
CA THR A 19 19.66 8.74 2.26
C THR A 19 19.86 9.78 3.36
N VAL A 20 19.64 9.40 4.63
CA VAL A 20 19.86 10.30 5.78
C VAL A 20 21.33 10.72 5.87
N THR A 21 22.26 9.80 5.67
CA THR A 21 23.71 10.10 5.71
C THR A 21 24.09 11.12 4.65
N LEU A 22 23.62 10.96 3.41
CA LEU A 22 23.88 11.91 2.33
C LEU A 22 23.28 13.28 2.63
N ILE A 23 22.07 13.36 3.19
CA ILE A 23 21.46 14.63 3.60
C ILE A 23 22.31 15.33 4.66
N VAL A 24 22.74 14.60 5.70
CA VAL A 24 23.59 15.16 6.76
C VAL A 24 24.93 15.65 6.21
N LEU A 25 25.57 14.86 5.33
CA LEU A 25 26.83 15.25 4.69
C LEU A 25 26.66 16.50 3.81
N ASN A 26 25.56 16.59 3.06
CA ASN A 26 25.24 17.77 2.26
C ASN A 26 24.99 19.01 3.13
N ILE A 27 24.27 18.88 4.25
CA ILE A 27 24.09 19.97 5.22
C ILE A 27 25.45 20.44 5.75
N ALA A 28 26.30 19.50 6.17
CA ALA A 28 27.62 19.82 6.70
C ALA A 28 28.50 20.51 5.65
N ALA A 29 28.51 20.00 4.41
CA ALA A 29 29.22 20.61 3.28
C ALA A 29 28.70 22.03 3.01
N PHE A 30 27.39 22.20 2.85
CA PHE A 30 26.77 23.49 2.57
C PHE A 30 27.08 24.55 3.64
N CYS A 31 26.97 24.18 4.93
CA CYS A 31 27.30 25.07 6.04
C CYS A 31 28.81 25.41 6.12
N GLY A 32 29.67 24.45 5.76
CA GLY A 32 31.12 24.61 5.77
C GLY A 32 31.68 25.36 4.56
N THR A 33 30.96 25.38 3.43
CA THR A 33 31.44 25.96 2.17
C THR A 33 30.51 27.08 1.68
N SER A 34 29.43 26.76 0.99
CA SER A 34 28.55 27.72 0.30
C SER A 34 27.99 28.79 1.22
N MET A 35 27.61 28.43 2.44
CA MET A 35 27.13 29.39 3.43
C MET A 35 28.25 30.35 3.87
N GLN A 36 29.49 29.86 4.04
CA GLN A 36 30.63 30.72 4.38
C GLN A 36 31.01 31.66 3.24
N VAL A 37 30.93 31.18 1.99
CA VAL A 37 31.12 32.03 0.80
C VAL A 37 30.02 33.10 0.72
N TYR A 38 28.77 32.72 0.97
CA TYR A 38 27.64 33.65 0.99
C TYR A 38 27.79 34.77 2.03
N TYR A 39 28.37 34.48 3.20
CA TYR A 39 28.65 35.49 4.24
C TYR A 39 30.01 36.20 4.07
N GLY A 40 30.79 35.87 3.05
CA GLY A 40 32.11 36.49 2.79
C GLY A 40 33.21 36.04 3.75
N HIS A 41 33.07 34.89 4.41
CA HIS A 41 34.12 34.30 5.25
C HIS A 41 35.09 33.41 4.44
N LEU A 42 34.65 32.90 3.29
CA LEU A 42 35.48 32.14 2.34
C LEU A 42 35.35 32.76 0.96
N ASP A 43 36.44 32.67 0.18
CA ASP A 43 36.43 32.99 -1.24
C ASP A 43 36.05 31.76 -2.07
N LEU A 44 35.40 31.98 -3.22
CA LEU A 44 34.98 30.88 -4.10
C LEU A 44 36.18 30.02 -4.57
N GLU A 45 37.34 30.65 -4.78
CA GLU A 45 38.58 29.97 -5.17
C GLU A 45 39.01 28.92 -4.15
N GLN A 46 38.74 29.14 -2.85
CA GLN A 46 39.14 28.22 -1.77
C GLN A 46 38.35 26.91 -1.77
N ILE A 47 37.16 26.92 -2.38
CA ILE A 47 36.29 25.75 -2.51
C ILE A 47 36.20 25.25 -3.95
N HIS A 48 37.01 25.80 -4.87
CA HIS A 48 36.99 25.48 -6.29
C HIS A 48 37.23 23.98 -6.55
N TRP A 49 38.14 23.36 -5.80
CA TRP A 49 38.46 21.94 -5.86
C TRP A 49 37.28 21.00 -5.50
N LEU A 50 36.22 21.52 -4.87
CA LEU A 50 35.01 20.76 -4.55
C LEU A 50 33.96 20.82 -5.65
N ASN A 51 33.96 21.88 -6.46
CA ASN A 51 33.02 22.08 -7.56
C ASN A 51 33.50 21.35 -8.82
N LEU A 52 32.60 21.09 -9.77
CA LEU A 52 32.98 20.55 -11.06
C LEU A 52 33.40 21.70 -11.98
N THR A 53 34.69 21.79 -12.28
CA THR A 53 35.32 22.91 -13.00
C THR A 53 35.79 22.44 -14.37
N PHE A 54 35.78 23.31 -15.38
CA PHE A 54 36.03 22.88 -16.77
C PHE A 54 37.40 23.28 -17.33
N GLU A 55 38.26 23.89 -16.52
CA GLU A 55 39.66 24.21 -16.88
C GLU A 55 40.58 22.97 -16.94
N GLN A 56 40.22 21.89 -16.23
CA GLN A 56 41.00 20.67 -16.15
C GLN A 56 40.08 19.45 -15.95
N ILE A 57 40.63 18.25 -16.14
CA ILE A 57 39.95 16.99 -15.80
C ILE A 57 40.40 16.57 -14.39
N ASP A 58 39.47 16.58 -13.43
CA ASP A 58 39.72 16.18 -12.05
C ASP A 58 38.66 15.15 -11.59
N PRO A 59 39.03 13.85 -11.53
CA PRO A 59 38.12 12.80 -11.09
C PRO A 59 37.59 12.96 -9.66
N LEU A 60 38.28 13.69 -8.78
CA LEU A 60 37.79 13.93 -7.42
C LEU A 60 36.51 14.78 -7.47
N GLN A 61 36.49 15.78 -8.35
CA GLN A 61 35.36 16.67 -8.55
C GLN A 61 34.10 15.94 -9.03
N TRP A 62 34.25 14.78 -9.70
CA TRP A 62 33.10 14.00 -10.17
C TRP A 62 32.20 13.53 -9.03
N ILE A 63 32.76 13.37 -7.84
CA ILE A 63 32.04 12.99 -6.64
C ILE A 63 31.81 14.19 -5.72
N THR A 64 32.82 15.01 -5.45
CA THR A 64 32.69 16.11 -4.47
C THR A 64 31.65 17.15 -4.89
N GLN A 65 31.47 17.37 -6.20
CA GLN A 65 30.48 18.33 -6.71
C GLN A 65 29.05 17.98 -6.29
N SER A 66 28.77 16.71 -6.00
CA SER A 66 27.45 16.25 -5.53
C SER A 66 27.06 16.82 -4.17
N PHE A 67 28.04 17.31 -3.38
CA PHE A 67 27.80 17.91 -2.07
C PHE A 67 27.71 19.44 -2.10
N MET A 68 28.09 20.05 -3.22
CA MET A 68 28.19 21.50 -3.37
C MET A 68 26.89 22.08 -3.92
N HIS A 69 26.48 23.24 -3.41
CA HIS A 69 25.24 23.90 -3.84
C HIS A 69 25.45 25.42 -3.92
N ILE A 70 25.07 26.04 -5.03
CA ILE A 70 25.33 27.47 -5.28
C ILE A 70 24.45 28.37 -4.41
N ASN A 71 23.21 27.96 -4.15
CA ASN A 71 22.25 28.76 -3.39
C ASN A 71 21.44 27.92 -2.37
N PRO A 72 20.90 28.57 -1.31
CA PRO A 72 20.16 27.86 -0.27
C PRO A 72 18.87 27.20 -0.74
N PHE A 73 18.25 27.71 -1.80
CA PHE A 73 16.96 27.22 -2.29
C PHE A 73 17.13 25.90 -3.03
N ASP A 74 18.10 25.82 -3.95
CA ASP A 74 18.45 24.59 -4.66
C ASP A 74 18.92 23.51 -3.68
N PHE A 75 19.70 23.90 -2.67
CA PHE A 75 20.07 23.02 -1.56
C PHE A 75 18.85 22.43 -0.85
N LEU A 76 17.92 23.29 -0.41
CA LEU A 76 16.71 22.84 0.30
C LEU A 76 15.87 21.89 -0.56
N ILE A 77 15.64 22.24 -1.83
CA ILE A 77 14.88 21.39 -2.76
C ILE A 77 15.59 20.05 -2.93
N ASN A 78 16.90 20.05 -3.19
CA ASN A 78 17.64 18.80 -3.38
C ASN A 78 17.53 17.88 -2.16
N MET A 79 17.62 18.41 -0.93
CA MET A 79 17.52 17.57 0.27
C MET A 79 16.12 16.96 0.43
N LEU A 80 15.06 17.70 0.07
CA LEU A 80 13.69 17.19 0.14
C LEU A 80 13.43 16.14 -0.94
N PHE A 81 13.91 16.35 -2.16
CA PHE A 81 13.78 15.37 -3.23
C PHE A 81 14.63 14.12 -2.95
N LEU A 82 15.85 14.31 -2.45
CA LEU A 82 16.69 13.21 -2.00
C LEU A 82 16.01 12.41 -0.89
N TRP A 83 15.38 13.07 0.08
CA TRP A 83 14.57 12.38 1.08
C TRP A 83 13.45 11.57 0.44
N SER A 84 12.58 12.20 -0.35
CA SER A 84 11.38 11.52 -0.86
C SER A 84 11.67 10.40 -1.84
N PHE A 85 12.56 10.62 -2.82
CA PHE A 85 12.92 9.58 -3.78
C PHE A 85 13.96 8.62 -3.21
N GLY A 86 14.85 9.08 -2.33
CA GLY A 86 15.80 8.22 -1.63
C GLY A 86 15.11 7.18 -0.74
N LEU A 87 14.07 7.58 0.01
CA LEU A 87 13.25 6.65 0.78
C LEU A 87 12.69 5.51 -0.08
N VAL A 88 12.11 5.84 -1.24
CA VAL A 88 11.50 4.85 -2.15
C VAL A 88 12.55 3.90 -2.70
N ILE A 89 13.68 4.43 -3.18
CA ILE A 89 14.71 3.63 -3.85
C ILE A 89 15.51 2.82 -2.83
N GLU A 90 16.07 3.47 -1.80
CA GLU A 90 16.82 2.78 -0.74
C GLU A 90 15.96 1.76 -0.01
N GLY A 91 14.69 2.08 0.25
CA GLY A 91 13.75 1.13 0.84
C GLY A 91 13.63 -0.17 0.04
N LYS A 92 13.75 -0.10 -1.30
CA LYS A 92 13.63 -1.24 -2.19
C LYS A 92 14.94 -2.00 -2.41
N VAL A 93 16.08 -1.32 -2.59
CA VAL A 93 17.36 -1.97 -2.96
C VAL A 93 18.39 -2.03 -1.83
N GLY A 94 18.15 -1.35 -0.73
CA GLY A 94 19.08 -1.23 0.39
C GLY A 94 20.18 -0.19 0.17
N ALA A 95 20.84 0.18 1.28
CA ALA A 95 21.82 1.26 1.34
C ALA A 95 22.97 1.13 0.34
N PHE A 96 23.57 -0.06 0.23
CA PHE A 96 24.75 -0.26 -0.65
C PHE A 96 24.43 0.02 -2.12
N TRP A 97 23.37 -0.57 -2.65
CA TRP A 97 22.99 -0.37 -4.05
C TRP A 97 22.50 1.05 -4.29
N PHE A 98 21.74 1.62 -3.35
CA PHE A 98 21.34 3.02 -3.41
C PHE A 98 22.56 3.96 -3.54
N THR A 99 23.57 3.79 -2.68
CA THR A 99 24.80 4.59 -2.72
C THR A 99 25.57 4.39 -4.03
N ALA A 100 25.68 3.15 -4.51
CA ALA A 100 26.34 2.84 -5.78
C ALA A 100 25.64 3.48 -6.99
N ILE A 101 24.30 3.47 -7.00
CA ILE A 101 23.49 4.12 -8.04
C ILE A 101 23.69 5.64 -7.97
N TYR A 102 23.53 6.23 -6.79
CA TYR A 102 23.64 7.67 -6.58
C TYR A 102 24.99 8.21 -7.04
N PHE A 103 26.10 7.68 -6.50
CA PHE A 103 27.43 8.12 -6.89
C PHE A 103 27.83 7.66 -8.28
N GLY A 104 27.36 6.51 -8.76
CA GLY A 104 27.59 6.04 -10.13
C GLY A 104 27.02 7.01 -11.17
N THR A 105 25.81 7.53 -10.92
CA THR A 105 25.22 8.58 -11.78
C THR A 105 26.05 9.86 -11.74
N HIS A 106 26.41 10.35 -10.55
CA HIS A 106 27.25 11.56 -10.43
C HIS A 106 28.58 11.39 -11.16
N LEU A 107 29.27 10.26 -10.95
CA LEU A 107 30.55 9.94 -11.57
C LEU A 107 30.46 10.02 -13.10
N ILE A 108 29.47 9.35 -13.70
CA ILE A 108 29.33 9.27 -15.16
C ILE A 108 28.91 10.62 -15.74
N CYS A 109 27.91 11.29 -15.15
CA CYS A 109 27.43 12.58 -15.63
C CYS A 109 28.50 13.66 -15.50
N ALA A 110 29.22 13.71 -14.38
CA ALA A 110 30.29 14.69 -14.17
C ALA A 110 31.50 14.43 -15.07
N ALA A 111 31.92 13.17 -15.24
CA ALA A 111 33.00 12.83 -16.18
C ALA A 111 32.66 13.24 -17.61
N LEU A 112 31.42 12.99 -18.04
CA LEU A 112 30.94 13.39 -19.36
C LEU A 112 30.89 14.92 -19.50
N ALA A 113 30.31 15.61 -18.52
CA ALA A 113 30.23 17.06 -18.50
C ALA A 113 31.63 17.68 -18.59
N GLN A 114 32.52 17.28 -17.69
CA GLN A 114 33.88 17.82 -17.64
C GLN A 114 34.64 17.54 -18.92
N THR A 115 34.54 16.34 -19.49
CA THR A 115 35.20 16.01 -20.76
C THR A 115 34.69 16.87 -21.92
N ILE A 116 33.38 17.08 -22.02
CA ILE A 116 32.76 17.89 -23.09
C ILE A 116 33.18 19.36 -22.93
N PHE A 117 33.01 19.94 -21.75
CA PHE A 117 33.32 21.36 -21.54
C PHE A 117 34.82 21.66 -21.55
N TYR A 118 35.64 20.76 -21.03
CA TYR A 118 37.10 20.85 -21.18
C TYR A 118 37.51 20.81 -22.67
N SER A 119 36.85 20.00 -23.50
CA SER A 119 37.13 20.01 -24.94
C SER A 119 36.64 21.29 -25.61
N LEU A 120 35.47 21.81 -25.19
CA LEU A 120 34.90 23.05 -25.73
C LEU A 120 35.67 24.30 -25.31
N SER A 121 36.34 24.27 -24.16
CA SER A 121 37.11 25.41 -23.65
C SER A 121 38.26 25.80 -24.57
N PHE A 122 38.82 24.85 -25.33
CA PHE A 122 39.81 25.15 -26.37
C PHE A 122 39.23 26.00 -27.51
N ALA A 123 37.95 25.81 -27.86
CA ALA A 123 37.28 26.56 -28.90
C ALA A 123 36.66 27.86 -28.40
N TYR A 124 36.25 27.91 -27.13
CA TYR A 124 35.65 29.08 -26.49
C TYR A 124 36.18 29.21 -25.06
N PRO A 125 37.31 29.93 -24.86
CA PRO A 125 38.01 30.02 -23.59
C PRO A 125 37.17 30.42 -22.37
N PRO A 126 36.14 31.29 -22.47
CA PRO A 126 35.31 31.65 -21.30
C PRO A 126 34.54 30.48 -20.66
N ILE A 127 34.42 29.32 -21.33
CA ILE A 127 33.84 28.10 -20.73
C ILE A 127 34.74 27.52 -19.65
N ALA A 128 36.06 27.74 -19.70
CA ALA A 128 36.99 27.20 -18.69
C ALA A 128 36.67 27.72 -17.27
N ASP A 129 36.17 28.96 -17.18
CA ASP A 129 35.81 29.63 -15.93
C ASP A 129 34.42 29.19 -15.41
N TRP A 130 33.67 28.39 -16.18
CA TRP A 130 32.38 27.88 -15.73
C TRP A 130 32.58 26.72 -14.76
N TYR A 131 31.65 26.60 -13.82
CA TYR A 131 31.58 25.49 -12.89
C TYR A 131 30.14 25.06 -12.67
N THR A 132 29.97 23.83 -12.20
CA THR A 132 28.66 23.31 -11.78
C THR A 132 28.80 22.53 -10.48
N SER A 133 27.69 22.45 -9.75
CA SER A 133 27.61 21.82 -8.43
C SER A 133 26.17 21.45 -8.14
N GLY A 134 25.94 20.27 -7.58
CA GLY A 134 24.63 19.89 -7.12
C GLY A 134 24.45 18.39 -6.93
N ALA A 135 23.58 18.03 -6.00
CA ALA A 135 23.08 16.67 -5.77
C ALA A 135 22.02 16.22 -6.82
N ASP A 136 21.67 17.10 -7.76
CA ASP A 136 20.53 17.00 -8.67
C ASP A 136 20.62 15.81 -9.65
N ASN A 137 21.78 15.53 -10.23
CA ASN A 137 21.95 14.41 -11.17
C ASN A 137 21.56 13.06 -10.54
N GLY A 138 22.06 12.76 -9.34
CA GLY A 138 21.66 11.57 -8.59
C GLY A 138 20.15 11.57 -8.31
N ILE A 139 19.59 12.70 -7.89
CA ILE A 139 18.15 12.84 -7.62
C ILE A 139 17.30 12.59 -8.87
N TYR A 140 17.69 13.11 -10.03
CA TYR A 140 16.96 12.90 -11.29
C TYR A 140 17.02 11.45 -11.76
N ALA A 141 18.12 10.75 -11.52
CA ALA A 141 18.17 9.30 -11.71
C ALA A 141 17.17 8.58 -10.77
N LEU A 142 17.19 8.89 -9.47
CA LEU A 142 16.26 8.31 -8.49
C LEU A 142 14.78 8.60 -8.83
N LEU A 143 14.49 9.81 -9.32
CA LEU A 143 13.15 10.22 -9.78
C LEU A 143 12.66 9.33 -10.92
N ALA A 144 13.50 9.10 -11.93
CA ALA A 144 13.16 8.23 -13.06
C ALA A 144 13.00 6.77 -12.62
N MET A 145 13.81 6.32 -11.66
CA MET A 145 13.65 4.97 -11.08
C MET A 145 12.33 4.85 -10.32
N ALA A 146 11.94 5.85 -9.53
CA ALA A 146 10.69 5.86 -8.78
C ALA A 146 9.46 5.87 -9.70
N LEU A 147 9.53 6.61 -10.81
CA LEU A 147 8.50 6.60 -11.87
C LEU A 147 8.26 5.19 -12.44
N ILE A 148 9.31 4.36 -12.53
CA ILE A 148 9.20 3.00 -13.05
C ILE A 148 8.78 2.02 -11.97
N TRP A 149 9.32 2.11 -10.77
CA TRP A 149 9.11 1.11 -9.70
C TRP A 149 7.86 1.34 -8.86
N ALA A 150 7.38 2.57 -8.77
CA ALA A 150 6.29 2.97 -7.89
C ALA A 150 5.41 4.10 -8.49
N PRO A 151 5.02 4.06 -9.79
CA PRO A 151 4.27 5.15 -10.43
C PRO A 151 2.96 5.52 -9.73
N GLU A 152 2.24 4.52 -9.20
CA GLU A 152 0.92 4.68 -8.59
C GLU A 152 0.97 4.98 -7.09
N ASN A 153 2.15 4.89 -6.48
CA ASN A 153 2.32 5.26 -5.08
C ASN A 153 2.14 6.77 -4.89
N GLU A 154 1.63 7.13 -3.73
CA GLU A 154 1.35 8.51 -3.37
C GLU A 154 2.50 9.10 -2.56
N MET A 155 2.79 10.36 -2.83
CA MET A 155 3.66 11.22 -2.05
C MET A 155 2.83 12.31 -1.40
N THR A 156 2.86 12.35 -0.08
CA THR A 156 2.25 13.41 0.70
C THR A 156 3.11 14.65 0.56
N CYS A 157 2.53 15.69 -0.03
CA CYS A 157 3.22 16.95 -0.32
C CYS A 157 2.57 18.09 0.44
N VAL A 158 3.39 18.97 1.01
CA VAL A 158 2.94 20.21 1.65
C VAL A 158 3.18 21.37 0.70
N PHE A 159 2.10 22.10 0.41
CA PHE A 159 2.18 23.36 -0.27
C PHE A 159 2.17 24.50 0.72
N VAL A 160 3.25 25.26 0.76
CA VAL A 160 3.28 26.54 1.47
C VAL A 160 3.01 27.64 0.46
N VAL A 161 1.77 28.14 0.48
CA VAL A 161 1.37 29.30 -0.32
C VAL A 161 1.77 30.55 0.46
N LEU A 162 2.90 31.15 0.08
CA LEU A 162 3.37 32.45 0.59
C LEU A 162 2.56 33.64 0.04
N VAL A 163 1.24 33.47 -0.16
CA VAL A 163 0.37 34.58 -0.54
C VAL A 163 -0.10 35.24 0.76
N PRO A 164 0.17 36.54 0.97
CA PRO A 164 -0.35 37.28 2.11
C PRO A 164 -1.87 37.41 1.96
N ARG A 165 -2.62 36.44 2.49
CA ARG A 165 -4.07 36.48 2.52
C ARG A 165 -4.48 37.35 3.71
N MET A 166 -4.87 38.60 3.44
CA MET A 166 -5.51 39.59 4.34
C MET A 166 -5.39 39.27 5.85
N GLY A 167 -4.20 39.45 6.42
CA GLY A 167 -3.98 39.39 7.88
C GLY A 167 -3.66 38.01 8.50
N LYS A 168 -3.63 36.92 7.73
CA LYS A 168 -3.09 35.62 8.20
C LYS A 168 -1.96 35.17 7.27
N MET A 169 -0.71 35.41 7.67
CA MET A 169 0.43 34.78 7.01
C MET A 169 0.40 33.27 7.31
N GLY A 170 0.43 32.43 6.27
CA GLY A 170 0.66 30.99 6.39
C GLY A 170 -0.60 30.13 6.38
N GLY A 171 -1.10 29.82 5.19
CA GLY A 171 -1.96 28.65 4.97
C GLY A 171 -1.17 27.61 4.20
N GLY A 172 -0.79 26.52 4.85
CA GLY A 172 -0.31 25.32 4.17
C GLY A 172 -1.48 24.37 3.90
N PHE A 173 -1.50 23.71 2.74
CA PHE A 173 -2.36 22.54 2.55
C PHE A 173 -1.52 21.32 2.23
N VAL A 174 -1.91 20.20 2.81
CA VAL A 174 -1.34 18.88 2.54
C VAL A 174 -2.15 18.27 1.42
N THR A 175 -1.50 17.75 0.39
CA THR A 175 -2.16 16.98 -0.67
C THR A 175 -1.29 15.80 -1.05
N GLU A 176 -1.94 14.75 -1.53
CA GLU A 176 -1.27 13.55 -2.03
C GLU A 176 -1.16 13.66 -3.55
N PHE A 177 0.02 13.35 -4.08
CA PHE A 177 0.23 13.19 -5.52
C PHE A 177 0.82 11.84 -5.82
N LYS A 178 0.38 11.24 -6.93
CA LYS A 178 1.05 10.08 -7.48
C LYS A 178 2.49 10.44 -7.87
N ILE A 179 3.42 9.54 -7.59
CA ILE A 179 4.83 9.65 -8.02
C ILE A 179 4.90 9.87 -9.54
N ALA A 180 4.06 9.18 -10.32
CA ALA A 180 4.02 9.35 -11.77
C ALA A 180 3.70 10.79 -12.19
N SER A 181 2.74 11.45 -11.52
CA SER A 181 2.37 12.83 -11.83
C SER A 181 3.50 13.81 -11.51
N LEU A 182 4.17 13.63 -10.37
CA LEU A 182 5.31 14.45 -9.98
C LEU A 182 6.49 14.26 -10.96
N ALA A 183 6.92 13.01 -11.18
CA ALA A 183 8.05 12.71 -12.04
C ALA A 183 7.83 13.14 -13.50
N THR A 184 6.61 12.96 -14.03
CA THR A 184 6.26 13.43 -15.38
C THR A 184 6.25 14.95 -15.47
N GLY A 185 5.76 15.63 -14.43
CA GLY A 185 5.80 17.10 -14.35
C GLY A 185 7.23 17.64 -14.38
N PHE A 186 8.14 17.04 -13.60
CA PHE A 186 9.56 17.42 -13.61
C PHE A 186 10.26 17.09 -14.93
N LEU A 187 9.99 15.92 -15.51
CA LEU A 187 10.50 15.57 -16.84
C LEU A 187 10.06 16.61 -17.88
N PHE A 188 8.78 16.98 -17.87
CA PHE A 188 8.24 17.98 -18.77
C PHE A 188 8.91 19.35 -18.58
N ILE A 189 9.10 19.80 -17.34
CA ILE A 189 9.82 21.04 -17.04
C ILE A 189 11.24 20.98 -17.62
N GLN A 190 11.98 19.89 -17.40
CA GLN A 190 13.35 19.75 -17.91
C GLN A 190 13.41 19.77 -19.44
N LEU A 191 12.45 19.11 -20.11
CA LEU A 191 12.34 19.18 -21.58
C LEU A 191 12.06 20.61 -22.05
N VAL A 192 11.14 21.33 -21.40
CA VAL A 192 10.84 22.72 -21.75
C VAL A 192 12.08 23.61 -21.54
N LEU A 193 12.76 23.49 -20.41
CA LEU A 193 13.99 24.25 -20.14
C LEU A 193 15.06 23.96 -21.21
N PHE A 194 15.31 22.68 -21.51
CA PHE A 194 16.32 22.27 -22.48
C PHE A 194 16.01 22.77 -23.91
N PHE A 195 14.77 22.64 -24.39
CA PHE A 195 14.42 22.99 -25.77
C PHE A 195 14.17 24.50 -25.98
N PHE A 196 13.62 25.21 -24.99
CA PHE A 196 13.23 26.62 -25.16
C PHE A 196 14.26 27.63 -24.64
N LEU A 197 15.02 27.29 -23.60
CA LEU A 197 16.15 28.12 -23.14
C LEU A 197 17.48 27.70 -23.79
N GLY A 198 17.47 26.56 -24.49
CA GLY A 198 18.56 26.08 -25.32
C GLY A 198 19.80 25.65 -24.51
N PRO A 199 20.97 25.62 -25.16
CA PRO A 199 22.23 25.27 -24.51
C PRO A 199 22.56 26.16 -23.31
N LEU A 200 21.96 27.35 -23.16
CA LEU A 200 22.19 28.20 -21.98
C LEU A 200 21.80 27.50 -20.66
N VAL A 201 20.99 26.44 -20.72
CA VAL A 201 20.64 25.59 -19.56
C VAL A 201 21.17 24.16 -19.75
N TRP A 202 22.46 24.03 -20.00
CA TRP A 202 23.14 22.72 -20.09
C TRP A 202 22.82 21.77 -18.92
N GLN A 203 22.59 22.32 -17.74
CA GLN A 203 22.17 21.58 -16.54
C GLN A 203 20.90 20.74 -16.80
N ALA A 204 19.92 21.27 -17.53
CA ALA A 204 18.71 20.52 -17.90
C ALA A 204 19.05 19.31 -18.79
N GLY A 205 20.05 19.43 -19.66
CA GLY A 205 20.56 18.32 -20.47
C GLY A 205 21.14 17.19 -19.60
N PHE A 206 21.91 17.53 -18.57
CA PHE A 206 22.46 16.54 -17.63
C PHE A 206 21.39 15.92 -16.73
N HIS A 207 20.35 16.67 -16.35
CA HIS A 207 19.18 16.12 -15.68
C HIS A 207 18.47 15.08 -16.54
N LEU A 208 18.20 15.39 -17.81
CA LEU A 208 17.58 14.46 -18.75
C LEU A 208 18.44 13.22 -18.97
N LEU A 209 19.76 13.38 -19.09
CA LEU A 209 20.70 12.26 -19.18
C LEU A 209 20.64 11.39 -17.92
N SER A 210 20.63 12.00 -16.73
CA SER A 210 20.52 11.29 -15.45
C SER A 210 19.21 10.52 -15.35
N MET A 211 18.10 11.10 -15.79
CA MET A 211 16.80 10.42 -15.87
C MET A 211 16.83 9.22 -16.82
N ILE A 212 17.48 9.34 -18.00
CA ILE A 212 17.64 8.23 -18.94
C ILE A 212 18.45 7.11 -18.30
N MET A 213 19.57 7.43 -17.64
CA MET A 213 20.40 6.44 -16.95
C MET A 213 19.63 5.72 -15.84
N GLY A 214 18.95 6.48 -14.97
CA GLY A 214 18.10 5.93 -13.92
C GLY A 214 16.98 5.05 -14.49
N GLY A 215 16.34 5.50 -15.57
CA GLY A 215 15.28 4.76 -16.26
C GLY A 215 15.75 3.42 -16.83
N VAL A 216 16.87 3.41 -17.55
CA VAL A 216 17.48 2.20 -18.10
C VAL A 216 17.87 1.23 -16.97
N LEU A 217 18.48 1.74 -15.90
CA LEU A 217 18.90 0.92 -14.77
C LEU A 217 17.70 0.33 -14.01
N ALA A 218 16.65 1.13 -13.76
CA ALA A 218 15.42 0.66 -13.14
C ALA A 218 14.75 -0.45 -13.95
N MET A 219 14.65 -0.29 -15.28
CA MET A 219 14.12 -1.35 -16.16
C MET A 219 14.99 -2.60 -16.14
N PHE A 220 16.32 -2.45 -16.13
CA PHE A 220 17.24 -3.57 -16.06
C PHE A 220 17.10 -4.35 -14.74
N MET A 221 17.10 -3.66 -13.60
CA MET A 221 16.94 -4.28 -12.28
C MET A 221 15.58 -4.97 -12.14
N LEU A 222 14.52 -4.32 -12.64
CA LEU A 222 13.17 -4.87 -12.63
C LEU A 222 13.07 -6.14 -13.49
N ARG A 223 13.66 -6.12 -14.69
CA ARG A 223 13.74 -7.29 -15.58
C ARG A 223 14.49 -8.44 -14.94
N ARG A 224 15.58 -8.15 -14.21
CA ARG A 224 16.42 -9.14 -13.53
C ARG A 224 15.84 -9.61 -12.20
N GLU A 225 14.69 -9.07 -11.79
CA GLU A 225 14.07 -9.35 -10.49
C GLU A 225 15.02 -9.06 -9.31
N TRP A 226 15.90 -8.07 -9.49
CA TRP A 226 16.81 -7.59 -8.43
C TRP A 226 16.10 -6.64 -7.46
N VAL A 227 14.90 -6.21 -7.81
CA VAL A 227 14.05 -5.34 -7.02
C VAL A 227 12.65 -5.93 -6.99
N ASP A 228 12.05 -6.00 -5.80
CA ASP A 228 10.65 -6.38 -5.63
C ASP A 228 9.77 -5.14 -5.51
N CYS A 229 8.88 -4.96 -6.47
CA CYS A 229 7.94 -3.85 -6.50
C CYS A 229 6.53 -4.23 -6.06
N GLU A 230 6.26 -5.46 -5.61
CA GLU A 230 4.91 -5.90 -5.18
C GLU A 230 3.82 -5.60 -6.22
N ASP A 231 4.16 -5.72 -7.51
CA ASP A 231 3.31 -5.40 -8.66
C ASP A 231 2.88 -3.91 -8.73
N TRP A 232 3.59 -2.99 -8.07
CA TRP A 232 3.37 -1.54 -8.16
C TRP A 232 4.12 -0.86 -9.29
N ASP A 233 5.10 -1.53 -9.90
CA ASP A 233 5.87 -0.99 -11.01
C ASP A 233 5.08 -0.87 -12.31
N ILE A 234 5.61 -0.06 -13.22
CA ILE A 234 4.98 0.28 -14.48
C ILE A 234 4.67 -0.95 -15.35
N VAL A 235 5.48 -2.02 -15.31
CA VAL A 235 5.23 -3.21 -16.13
C VAL A 235 4.03 -3.98 -15.58
N ALA A 236 3.97 -4.20 -14.27
CA ALA A 236 2.87 -4.91 -13.64
C ALA A 236 1.52 -4.14 -13.72
N ARG A 237 1.57 -2.81 -13.81
CA ARG A 237 0.38 -1.96 -13.91
C ARG A 237 -0.13 -1.77 -15.33
N ASN A 238 0.60 -2.25 -16.34
CA ASN A 238 0.28 -2.05 -17.73
C ASN A 238 0.34 -3.38 -18.48
N GLU A 239 -0.79 -4.08 -18.58
CA GLU A 239 -0.89 -5.39 -19.25
C GLU A 239 -0.37 -5.38 -20.69
N TRP A 240 -0.49 -4.25 -21.39
CA TRP A 240 0.03 -4.08 -22.74
C TRP A 240 1.56 -4.19 -22.82
N LEU A 241 2.30 -4.03 -21.71
CA LEU A 241 3.74 -4.25 -21.64
C LEU A 241 4.12 -5.74 -21.50
N HIS A 242 3.19 -6.60 -21.05
CA HIS A 242 3.48 -8.01 -20.78
C HIS A 242 3.96 -8.78 -22.03
N PRO A 243 3.42 -8.60 -23.24
CA PRO A 243 3.88 -9.32 -24.43
C PRO A 243 5.35 -9.07 -24.79
N TYR A 244 5.89 -7.89 -24.46
CA TYR A 244 7.22 -7.46 -24.87
C TYR A 244 8.32 -8.12 -24.02
N PRO A 245 9.11 -9.04 -24.60
CA PRO A 245 10.13 -9.77 -23.85
C PRO A 245 11.26 -8.88 -23.34
N LEU A 246 11.35 -7.62 -23.77
CA LEU A 246 12.31 -6.61 -23.30
C LEU A 246 11.92 -6.05 -21.92
N PHE A 247 10.63 -5.93 -21.62
CA PHE A 247 10.13 -5.30 -20.41
C PHE A 247 9.65 -6.32 -19.36
N CYS A 248 9.11 -7.46 -19.80
CA CYS A 248 8.60 -8.50 -18.91
C CYS A 248 9.31 -9.84 -19.17
N SER A 249 10.01 -10.38 -18.16
CA SER A 249 10.64 -11.70 -18.24
C SER A 249 9.58 -12.81 -18.33
N LYS A 250 9.97 -14.02 -18.76
CA LYS A 250 9.03 -15.15 -18.86
C LYS A 250 8.53 -15.54 -17.47
N GLU A 251 9.44 -15.59 -16.51
CA GLU A 251 9.20 -15.91 -15.10
C GLU A 251 8.22 -14.91 -14.50
N ARG A 252 8.43 -13.62 -14.76
CA ARG A 252 7.55 -12.55 -14.30
C ARG A 252 6.16 -12.63 -14.90
N ARG A 253 6.03 -12.91 -16.21
CA ARG A 253 4.72 -13.12 -16.84
C ARG A 253 3.93 -14.24 -16.19
N VAL A 254 4.58 -15.36 -15.90
CA VAL A 254 3.93 -16.51 -15.24
C VAL A 254 3.42 -16.11 -13.85
N ARG A 255 4.24 -15.39 -13.08
CA ARG A 255 3.82 -14.85 -11.76
C ARG A 255 2.67 -13.85 -11.86
N LEU A 256 2.72 -12.92 -12.82
CA LEU A 256 1.65 -11.93 -13.01
C LEU A 256 0.32 -12.61 -13.41
N ALA A 257 0.37 -13.57 -14.33
CA ALA A 257 -0.80 -14.38 -14.70
C ALA A 257 -1.36 -15.16 -13.50
N HIS A 258 -0.48 -15.75 -12.67
CA HIS A 258 -0.91 -16.45 -11.46
C HIS A 258 -1.53 -15.51 -10.42
N ASN A 259 -1.00 -14.29 -10.27
CA ASN A 259 -1.53 -13.29 -9.34
C ASN A 259 -2.90 -12.75 -9.79
N GLU A 260 -3.14 -12.64 -11.10
CA GLU A 260 -4.46 -12.32 -11.64
C GLU A 260 -5.48 -13.38 -11.24
N ASP A 261 -5.17 -14.67 -11.42
CA ASP A 261 -6.05 -15.77 -11.02
C ASP A 261 -6.42 -15.73 -9.52
N ILE A 262 -5.48 -15.36 -8.65
CA ILE A 262 -5.73 -15.24 -7.20
C ILE A 262 -6.61 -14.02 -6.88
N LYS A 263 -6.37 -12.86 -7.52
CA LYS A 263 -7.18 -11.64 -7.28
C LYS A 263 -8.64 -11.84 -7.68
N TYR A 264 -8.90 -12.67 -8.69
CA TYR A 264 -10.25 -13.02 -9.12
C TYR A 264 -10.90 -14.14 -8.27
N ASP A 265 -10.28 -14.57 -7.16
CA ASP A 265 -10.92 -15.43 -6.16
C ASP A 265 -11.45 -14.62 -4.96
N PRO A 266 -12.65 -14.02 -5.06
CA PRO A 266 -13.23 -13.21 -3.98
C PRO A 266 -13.53 -14.03 -2.71
N VAL A 267 -13.55 -15.37 -2.80
CA VAL A 267 -13.77 -16.23 -1.64
C VAL A 267 -12.50 -16.38 -0.84
N THR A 268 -11.35 -16.61 -1.48
CA THR A 268 -10.06 -16.64 -0.77
C THR A 268 -9.73 -15.28 -0.14
N VAL A 269 -10.07 -14.16 -0.81
CA VAL A 269 -9.95 -12.81 -0.24
C VAL A 269 -10.90 -12.61 0.96
N ALA A 270 -12.15 -13.05 0.86
CA ALA A 270 -13.11 -12.96 1.97
C ALA A 270 -12.80 -13.91 3.13
N LEU A 271 -12.13 -15.04 2.88
CA LEU A 271 -11.76 -16.04 3.89
C LEU A 271 -10.42 -15.72 4.58
N SER A 272 -9.46 -15.12 3.86
CA SER A 272 -8.17 -14.70 4.45
C SER A 272 -8.34 -13.53 5.43
N THR A 273 -9.31 -12.65 5.19
CA THR A 273 -9.65 -11.53 6.08
C THR A 273 -10.37 -11.95 7.36
N THR A 274 -10.94 -13.15 7.43
CA THR A 274 -11.64 -13.68 8.62
C THR A 274 -10.71 -14.35 9.64
N SER A 275 -9.45 -14.60 9.28
CA SER A 275 -8.44 -15.13 10.21
C SER A 275 -7.72 -14.00 10.95
N SER A 276 -8.03 -13.83 12.25
CA SER A 276 -7.42 -12.92 13.24
C SER A 276 -7.03 -11.49 12.78
N PRO A 277 -7.74 -10.44 13.25
CA PRO A 277 -7.53 -9.05 12.80
C PRO A 277 -6.19 -8.42 13.22
N THR A 278 -5.43 -9.05 14.13
CA THR A 278 -4.11 -8.56 14.55
C THR A 278 -2.98 -8.93 13.60
N VAL A 279 -3.19 -9.93 12.75
CA VAL A 279 -2.16 -10.43 11.84
C VAL A 279 -2.56 -10.19 10.39
N SER A 280 -3.84 -10.05 10.04
CA SER A 280 -4.26 -10.16 8.64
C SER A 280 -3.73 -9.10 7.67
N HIS A 281 -3.50 -7.83 8.06
CA HIS A 281 -2.89 -6.87 7.11
C HIS A 281 -1.39 -7.10 6.94
N ALA A 282 -0.67 -7.43 8.03
CA ALA A 282 0.75 -7.74 7.99
C ALA A 282 1.03 -9.14 7.41
N ALA A 283 0.14 -10.12 7.63
CA ALA A 283 0.19 -11.48 7.07
C ALA A 283 -0.34 -11.54 5.65
N TYR A 284 -1.27 -10.67 5.24
CA TYR A 284 -1.63 -10.54 3.82
C TYR A 284 -0.44 -9.97 3.03
N MET A 285 0.24 -8.96 3.58
CA MET A 285 1.51 -8.45 3.00
C MET A 285 2.67 -9.46 3.14
N ALA A 286 2.76 -10.22 4.24
CA ALA A 286 3.80 -11.25 4.45
C ALA A 286 3.56 -12.53 3.64
N ALA A 287 2.31 -12.93 3.40
CA ALA A 287 1.96 -14.04 2.51
C ALA A 287 2.20 -13.68 1.04
N ARG A 288 2.05 -12.39 0.69
CA ARG A 288 2.38 -11.85 -0.65
C ARG A 288 3.89 -11.74 -0.88
N SER A 289 4.68 -11.41 0.14
CA SER A 289 6.15 -11.41 0.09
C SER A 289 6.80 -12.79 0.33
N GLY A 290 6.02 -13.80 0.73
CA GLY A 290 6.49 -15.15 1.04
C GLY A 290 6.97 -15.99 -0.14
N SER A 291 6.92 -15.49 -1.38
CA SER A 291 7.30 -16.25 -2.58
C SER A 291 8.81 -16.49 -2.75
N MET A 292 9.70 -15.88 -1.95
CA MET A 292 11.14 -16.21 -2.00
C MET A 292 11.84 -16.09 -0.64
N SER A 293 11.45 -16.94 0.32
CA SER A 293 12.36 -17.26 1.45
C SER A 293 13.28 -18.41 1.04
N ARG A 294 14.54 -18.10 0.71
CA ARG A 294 15.61 -19.07 0.51
C ARG A 294 15.79 -19.88 1.81
N THR A 295 15.52 -21.18 1.74
CA THR A 295 15.56 -22.13 2.84
C THR A 295 16.95 -22.15 3.50
N THR A 296 17.07 -21.60 4.70
CA THR A 296 18.18 -21.89 5.62
C THR A 296 17.63 -22.67 6.81
N LYS A 297 18.08 -23.91 6.95
CA LYS A 297 17.73 -24.82 8.05
C LYS A 297 18.14 -24.22 9.39
N GLY A 298 17.20 -24.07 10.31
CA GLY A 298 17.45 -23.62 11.68
C GLY A 298 16.33 -24.09 12.62
N GLN A 299 16.59 -25.19 13.31
CA GLN A 299 15.74 -25.89 14.26
C GLN A 299 15.71 -25.18 15.63
N ARG A 300 14.53 -24.92 16.22
CA ARG A 300 14.35 -24.63 17.67
C ARG A 300 12.90 -24.91 18.10
N VAL A 301 12.64 -26.06 18.72
CA VAL A 301 12.36 -26.31 20.16
C VAL A 301 11.14 -25.55 20.70
N SER A 302 10.04 -26.27 20.92
CA SER A 302 8.87 -25.83 21.67
C SER A 302 9.07 -26.03 23.17
N ILE A 303 8.59 -25.09 23.97
CA ILE A 303 8.54 -25.19 25.43
C ILE A 303 7.07 -25.34 25.84
N ASN A 304 6.80 -26.44 26.54
CA ASN A 304 5.55 -26.75 27.23
C ASN A 304 5.27 -25.71 28.34
N GLN A 305 4.00 -25.31 28.48
CA GLN A 305 3.49 -24.90 29.79
C GLN A 305 2.18 -25.61 30.12
N ILE A 306 2.29 -26.38 31.20
CA ILE A 306 1.27 -27.08 31.96
C ILE A 306 0.70 -26.08 32.96
N GLY A 307 -0.63 -25.99 33.07
CA GLY A 307 -1.30 -25.23 34.12
C GLY A 307 -2.71 -25.77 34.36
N LYS A 308 -2.85 -26.64 35.37
CA LYS A 308 -4.12 -27.15 35.89
C LYS A 308 -4.83 -26.08 36.71
N SER A 309 -6.15 -25.99 36.60
CA SER A 309 -7.02 -25.52 37.68
C SER A 309 -8.45 -26.02 37.49
N ASN A 310 -8.85 -26.97 38.34
CA ASN A 310 -10.23 -27.35 38.60
C ASN A 310 -10.91 -26.27 39.43
N GLN A 311 -12.16 -25.93 39.13
CA GLN A 311 -13.21 -25.79 40.15
C GLN A 311 -14.62 -25.84 39.55
N ASN A 312 -15.44 -26.67 40.17
CA ASN A 312 -16.84 -26.94 39.88
C ASN A 312 -17.74 -25.76 40.28
N ALA A 313 -18.67 -25.36 39.42
CA ALA A 313 -19.94 -24.77 39.84
C ALA A 313 -21.01 -25.04 38.78
N THR A 314 -22.03 -25.77 39.21
CA THR A 314 -23.13 -26.34 38.42
C THR A 314 -24.30 -25.36 38.39
N GLN A 315 -24.64 -24.82 37.22
CA GLN A 315 -26.01 -24.51 36.77
C GLN A 315 -25.96 -24.13 35.28
N GLY A 316 -26.46 -25.03 34.44
CA GLY A 316 -26.27 -25.03 32.99
C GLY A 316 -27.15 -24.02 32.25
N THR A 317 -26.63 -22.82 32.04
CA THR A 317 -26.83 -22.09 30.79
C THR A 317 -25.63 -22.40 29.91
N SER A 318 -25.84 -23.08 28.78
CA SER A 318 -24.77 -23.36 27.82
C SER A 318 -24.33 -22.03 27.18
N ASN A 319 -23.43 -21.30 27.85
CA ASN A 319 -22.81 -20.11 27.31
C ASN A 319 -21.96 -20.56 26.13
N SER A 320 -22.46 -20.33 24.90
CA SER A 320 -21.68 -20.60 23.71
C SER A 320 -20.39 -19.76 23.75
N PRO A 321 -19.26 -20.24 23.22
CA PRO A 321 -18.01 -19.45 23.18
C PRO A 321 -18.17 -18.06 22.57
N ALA A 322 -19.14 -17.89 21.66
CA ALA A 322 -19.49 -16.61 21.06
C ALA A 322 -20.06 -15.61 22.09
N SER A 323 -20.87 -16.07 23.04
CA SER A 323 -21.45 -15.22 24.09
C SER A 323 -20.40 -14.65 25.05
N ALA A 324 -19.34 -15.40 25.33
CA ALA A 324 -18.25 -14.94 26.19
C ALA A 324 -17.44 -13.80 25.54
N ARG A 325 -17.09 -13.94 24.25
CA ARG A 325 -16.40 -12.89 23.49
C ARG A 325 -17.23 -11.61 23.38
N GLN A 326 -18.55 -11.76 23.21
CA GLN A 326 -19.47 -10.63 23.20
C GLN A 326 -19.46 -9.86 24.52
N GLN A 327 -19.51 -10.58 25.65
CA GLN A 327 -19.47 -9.95 26.98
C GLN A 327 -18.12 -9.26 27.24
N GLU A 328 -17.02 -9.89 26.85
CA GLU A 328 -15.67 -9.32 26.96
C GLU A 328 -15.56 -8.01 26.15
N ALA A 329 -15.96 -8.04 24.88
CA ALA A 329 -15.96 -6.87 24.01
C ALA A 329 -16.85 -5.74 24.55
N GLN A 330 -18.03 -6.08 25.10
CA GLN A 330 -18.96 -5.11 25.70
C GLN A 330 -18.44 -4.49 27.00
N SER A 331 -17.54 -5.17 27.71
CA SER A 331 -16.92 -4.65 28.94
C SER A 331 -15.84 -3.58 28.70
N HIS A 332 -15.38 -3.43 27.45
CA HIS A 332 -14.33 -2.48 27.10
C HIS A 332 -14.82 -1.02 27.23
N PRO A 333 -14.02 -0.11 27.83
CA PRO A 333 -14.46 1.27 28.13
C PRO A 333 -14.86 2.07 26.89
N GLU A 334 -14.17 1.87 25.76
CA GLU A 334 -14.47 2.55 24.49
C GLU A 334 -15.64 1.94 23.70
N PHE A 335 -16.12 0.75 24.07
CA PHE A 335 -17.13 0.02 23.29
C PHE A 335 -18.43 0.82 23.18
N ASN A 336 -19.00 1.21 24.32
CA ASN A 336 -20.30 1.90 24.35
C ASN A 336 -20.27 3.22 23.57
N ARG A 337 -19.19 4.00 23.71
CA ARG A 337 -19.00 5.25 22.99
C ARG A 337 -18.93 5.02 21.49
N THR A 338 -18.06 4.11 21.05
CA THR A 338 -17.83 3.88 19.61
C THR A 338 -19.02 3.20 18.94
N ALA A 339 -19.68 2.27 19.63
CA ALA A 339 -20.91 1.63 19.15
C ALA A 339 -22.08 2.62 19.05
N MET A 340 -22.19 3.58 19.98
CA MET A 340 -23.18 4.66 19.89
C MET A 340 -22.92 5.54 18.65
N LEU A 341 -21.68 5.97 18.44
CA LEU A 341 -21.31 6.78 17.27
C LEU A 341 -21.54 6.03 15.95
N LEU A 342 -21.23 4.73 15.91
CA LEU A 342 -21.54 3.87 14.77
C LEU A 342 -23.05 3.85 14.48
N ARG A 343 -23.89 3.63 15.49
CA ARG A 343 -25.35 3.64 15.33
C ARG A 343 -25.87 4.99 14.86
N GLN A 344 -25.30 6.09 15.38
CA GLN A 344 -25.63 7.45 14.95
C GLN A 344 -25.27 7.65 13.47
N ALA A 345 -24.07 7.26 13.05
CA ALA A 345 -23.64 7.36 11.65
C ALA A 345 -24.54 6.52 10.71
N ILE A 346 -24.93 5.31 11.15
CA ILE A 346 -25.87 4.45 10.41
C ILE A 346 -27.23 5.15 10.27
N SER A 347 -27.75 5.74 11.35
CA SER A 347 -29.04 6.45 11.32
C SER A 347 -29.02 7.70 10.43
N GLN A 348 -27.86 8.30 10.25
CA GLN A 348 -27.63 9.46 9.37
C GLN A 348 -27.32 9.06 7.92
N ASN A 349 -27.34 7.76 7.59
CA ASN A 349 -26.93 7.21 6.29
C ASN A 349 -25.53 7.66 5.82
N SER A 350 -24.60 7.91 6.77
CA SER A 350 -23.23 8.31 6.44
C SER A 350 -22.30 7.09 6.43
N LEU A 351 -22.05 6.52 5.24
CA LEU A 351 -21.20 5.33 5.08
C LEU A 351 -19.77 5.59 5.57
N MET A 352 -19.20 6.75 5.21
CA MET A 352 -17.82 7.10 5.57
C MET A 352 -17.62 7.12 7.09
N LEU A 353 -18.53 7.78 7.84
CA LEU A 353 -18.46 7.83 9.31
C LEU A 353 -18.72 6.46 9.94
N ALA A 354 -19.66 5.68 9.39
CA ALA A 354 -19.93 4.32 9.86
C ALA A 354 -18.70 3.42 9.69
N ASN A 355 -18.03 3.47 8.53
CA ASN A 355 -16.78 2.76 8.28
C ASN A 355 -15.66 3.20 9.24
N GLN A 356 -15.51 4.50 9.49
CA GLN A 356 -14.52 5.01 10.43
C GLN A 356 -14.72 4.44 11.84
N HIS A 357 -15.95 4.50 12.38
CA HIS A 357 -16.24 4.00 13.73
C HIS A 357 -16.17 2.47 13.81
N PHE A 358 -16.60 1.76 12.77
CA PHE A 358 -16.48 0.31 12.71
C PHE A 358 -15.02 -0.14 12.65
N ASN A 359 -14.19 0.51 11.82
CA ASN A 359 -12.76 0.23 11.77
C ASN A 359 -12.10 0.46 13.12
N LYS A 360 -12.55 1.46 13.90
CA LYS A 360 -12.05 1.67 15.26
C LYS A 360 -12.42 0.51 16.21
N LEU A 361 -13.63 -0.02 16.11
CA LEU A 361 -14.05 -1.22 16.88
C LEU A 361 -13.23 -2.46 16.49
N VAL A 362 -12.89 -2.60 15.20
CA VAL A 362 -12.04 -3.69 14.69
C VAL A 362 -10.61 -3.56 15.20
N GLU A 363 -10.03 -2.37 15.13
CA GLU A 363 -8.67 -2.06 15.61
C GLU A 363 -8.52 -2.43 17.09
N LEU A 364 -9.56 -2.12 17.88
CA LEU A 364 -9.63 -2.43 19.31
C LEU A 364 -10.03 -3.90 19.59
N GLN A 365 -10.32 -4.71 18.57
CA GLN A 365 -10.79 -6.11 18.69
C GLN A 365 -12.10 -6.28 19.49
N ILE A 366 -12.96 -5.26 19.49
CA ILE A 366 -14.23 -5.25 20.23
C ILE A 366 -15.46 -5.22 19.31
N ALA A 367 -15.27 -5.41 18.01
CA ALA A 367 -16.36 -5.40 17.03
C ALA A 367 -17.35 -6.56 17.24
N ASP A 368 -16.91 -7.69 17.79
CA ASP A 368 -17.75 -8.85 18.12
C ASP A 368 -18.84 -8.49 19.16
N GLY A 369 -18.63 -7.44 19.98
CA GLY A 369 -19.63 -6.99 20.95
C GLY A 369 -20.89 -6.35 20.34
N LEU A 370 -20.87 -6.01 19.04
CA LEU A 370 -21.99 -5.37 18.35
C LEU A 370 -23.20 -6.31 18.26
N SER A 371 -24.40 -5.78 18.48
CA SER A 371 -25.63 -6.56 18.30
C SER A 371 -25.86 -6.90 16.83
N ASP A 372 -26.41 -8.09 16.57
CA ASP A 372 -26.78 -8.54 15.21
C ASP A 372 -27.63 -7.50 14.47
N GLN A 373 -28.54 -6.83 15.18
CA GLN A 373 -29.39 -5.77 14.61
C GLN A 373 -28.59 -4.54 14.17
N THR A 374 -27.55 -4.15 14.92
CA THR A 374 -26.67 -3.04 14.52
C THR A 374 -25.87 -3.41 13.28
N LEU A 375 -25.28 -4.62 13.27
CA LEU A 375 -24.56 -5.15 12.12
C LEU A 375 -25.45 -5.24 10.89
N PHE A 376 -26.69 -5.70 11.05
CA PHE A 376 -27.66 -5.80 9.94
C PHE A 376 -28.06 -4.44 9.36
N SER A 377 -28.24 -3.42 10.22
CA SER A 377 -28.49 -2.04 9.75
C SER A 377 -27.28 -1.50 8.98
N PHE A 378 -26.07 -1.84 9.43
CA PHE A 378 -24.85 -1.45 8.73
C PHE A 378 -24.67 -2.20 7.39
N VAL A 379 -25.04 -3.47 7.33
CA VAL A 379 -25.13 -4.25 6.08
C VAL A 379 -26.05 -3.57 5.07
N LYS A 380 -27.23 -3.10 5.51
CA LYS A 380 -28.18 -2.39 4.63
C LYS A 380 -27.57 -1.10 4.07
N LEU A 381 -26.92 -0.30 4.92
CA LEU A 381 -26.25 0.94 4.50
C LEU A 381 -25.08 0.67 3.54
N SER A 382 -24.29 -0.36 3.79
CA SER A 382 -23.16 -0.73 2.91
C SER A 382 -23.66 -1.26 1.56
N ALA A 383 -24.71 -2.07 1.58
CA ALA A 383 -25.34 -2.60 0.36
C ALA A 383 -25.97 -1.51 -0.50
N SER A 384 -26.60 -0.48 0.08
CA SER A 384 -27.16 0.64 -0.69
C SER A 384 -26.08 1.45 -1.41
N ASN A 385 -24.86 1.43 -0.90
CA ASN A 385 -23.69 2.07 -1.51
C ASN A 385 -22.84 1.12 -2.38
N LYS A 386 -23.32 -0.12 -2.60
CA LYS A 386 -22.61 -1.17 -3.38
C LYS A 386 -21.24 -1.56 -2.81
N ASP A 387 -20.99 -1.36 -1.52
CA ASP A 387 -19.77 -1.83 -0.85
C ASP A 387 -19.93 -3.31 -0.43
N TRP A 388 -19.82 -4.21 -1.41
CA TRP A 388 -20.08 -5.64 -1.23
C TRP A 388 -19.05 -6.35 -0.34
N ILE A 389 -17.83 -5.81 -0.25
CA ILE A 389 -16.76 -6.36 0.59
C ILE A 389 -17.11 -6.16 2.06
N SER A 390 -17.48 -4.93 2.45
CA SER A 390 -17.93 -4.64 3.81
C SER A 390 -19.18 -5.42 4.17
N VAL A 391 -20.14 -5.54 3.24
CA VAL A 391 -21.35 -6.35 3.44
C VAL A 391 -21.01 -7.80 3.77
N MET A 392 -20.11 -8.43 3.00
CA MET A 392 -19.72 -9.83 3.21
C MET A 392 -19.11 -10.03 4.60
N ARG A 393 -18.18 -9.15 4.98
CA ARG A 393 -17.51 -9.18 6.28
C ARG A 393 -18.49 -9.05 7.44
N LEU A 394 -19.42 -8.09 7.37
CA LEU A 394 -20.42 -7.87 8.41
C LEU A 394 -21.40 -9.06 8.55
N LEU A 395 -21.81 -9.66 7.43
CA LEU A 395 -22.65 -10.85 7.45
C LEU A 395 -21.92 -12.05 8.07
N GLN A 396 -20.63 -12.23 7.79
CA GLN A 396 -19.81 -13.29 8.40
C GLN A 396 -19.72 -13.13 9.92
N MET A 397 -19.61 -11.89 10.43
CA MET A 397 -19.65 -11.63 11.88
C MET A 397 -20.99 -12.04 12.50
N ILE A 398 -22.12 -11.71 11.86
CA ILE A 398 -23.45 -12.13 12.32
C ILE A 398 -23.57 -13.66 12.34
N VAL A 399 -22.99 -14.35 11.36
CA VAL A 399 -22.94 -15.82 11.34
C VAL A 399 -22.10 -16.38 12.48
N ALA A 400 -20.98 -15.73 12.82
CA ALA A 400 -20.08 -16.13 13.89
C ALA A 400 -20.71 -15.98 15.29
N HIS A 401 -21.60 -15.00 15.48
CA HIS A 401 -22.38 -14.85 16.71
C HIS A 401 -23.31 -16.04 16.98
N ASN A 402 -23.70 -16.77 15.92
CA ASN A 402 -24.65 -17.87 15.98
C ASN A 402 -25.99 -17.50 16.66
N GLY A 403 -26.40 -16.24 16.51
CA GLY A 403 -27.66 -15.69 17.04
C GLY A 403 -28.86 -15.97 16.15
N ALA A 404 -30.01 -15.37 16.49
CA ALA A 404 -31.27 -15.54 15.74
C ALA A 404 -31.17 -15.08 14.28
N MET A 405 -30.27 -14.12 13.98
CA MET A 405 -30.08 -13.58 12.63
C MET A 405 -29.03 -14.34 11.80
N ALA A 406 -28.33 -15.32 12.38
CA ALA A 406 -27.26 -16.05 11.70
C ALA A 406 -27.75 -16.79 10.44
N MET A 407 -28.97 -17.32 10.46
CA MET A 407 -29.55 -18.03 9.32
C MET A 407 -29.92 -17.07 8.17
N ASP A 408 -30.53 -15.92 8.47
CA ASP A 408 -30.80 -14.88 7.45
C ASP A 408 -29.50 -14.36 6.84
N ALA A 409 -28.46 -14.18 7.68
CA ALA A 409 -27.13 -13.78 7.21
C ALA A 409 -26.51 -14.82 6.25
N ARG A 410 -26.62 -16.12 6.54
CA ARG A 410 -26.16 -17.19 5.61
C ARG A 410 -26.89 -17.14 4.26
N ILE A 411 -28.21 -16.94 4.26
CA ILE A 411 -28.99 -16.81 3.02
C ILE A 411 -28.49 -15.60 2.21
N ARG A 412 -28.24 -14.45 2.85
CA ARG A 412 -27.72 -13.26 2.17
C ARG A 412 -26.31 -13.43 1.64
N ILE A 413 -25.42 -14.10 2.38
CA ILE A 413 -24.08 -14.46 1.90
C ILE A 413 -24.20 -15.30 0.63
N ALA A 414 -25.07 -16.33 0.63
CA ALA A 414 -25.29 -17.16 -0.55
C ALA A 414 -25.86 -16.36 -1.74
N GLN A 415 -26.76 -15.41 -1.50
CA GLN A 415 -27.28 -14.53 -2.54
C GLN A 415 -26.18 -13.64 -3.14
N LEU A 416 -25.28 -13.09 -2.32
CA LEU A 416 -24.14 -12.29 -2.79
C LEU A 416 -23.15 -13.15 -3.57
N GLN A 417 -22.82 -14.34 -3.05
CA GLN A 417 -21.97 -15.31 -3.74
C GLN A 417 -22.54 -15.68 -5.12
N LEU A 418 -23.85 -15.90 -5.23
CA LEU A 418 -24.50 -16.24 -6.49
C LEU A 418 -24.61 -15.05 -7.45
N LYS A 419 -25.13 -13.90 -6.98
CA LYS A 419 -25.55 -12.80 -7.86
C LYS A 419 -24.46 -11.77 -8.13
N VAL A 420 -23.57 -11.53 -7.16
CA VAL A 420 -22.54 -10.50 -7.25
C VAL A 420 -21.18 -11.11 -7.56
N LEU A 421 -20.86 -12.24 -6.92
CA LEU A 421 -19.57 -12.91 -7.10
C LEU A 421 -19.58 -14.02 -8.16
N HIS A 422 -20.77 -14.41 -8.66
CA HIS A 422 -20.94 -15.47 -9.66
C HIS A 422 -20.31 -16.83 -9.26
N GLN A 423 -20.39 -17.19 -7.97
CA GLN A 423 -19.82 -18.40 -7.39
C GLN A 423 -20.92 -19.34 -6.86
N PRO A 424 -21.58 -20.12 -7.74
CA PRO A 424 -22.68 -21.01 -7.33
C PRO A 424 -22.24 -22.12 -6.37
N ASN A 425 -21.02 -22.64 -6.52
CA ASN A 425 -20.51 -23.72 -5.65
C ASN A 425 -20.35 -23.29 -4.20
N GLU A 426 -19.85 -22.07 -3.95
CA GLU A 426 -19.71 -21.52 -2.61
C GLU A 426 -21.07 -21.14 -2.02
N ALA A 427 -21.99 -20.62 -2.85
CA ALA A 427 -23.37 -20.39 -2.45
C ALA A 427 -24.04 -21.70 -1.97
N ILE A 428 -23.86 -22.82 -2.69
CA ILE A 428 -24.36 -24.14 -2.29
C ILE A 428 -23.79 -24.56 -0.94
N LYS A 429 -22.48 -24.42 -0.72
CA LYS A 429 -21.83 -24.74 0.57
C LYS A 429 -22.40 -23.90 1.72
N THR A 430 -22.65 -22.62 1.49
CA THR A 430 -23.26 -21.73 2.48
C THR A 430 -24.72 -22.10 2.77
N LEU A 431 -25.51 -22.39 1.74
CA LEU A 431 -26.92 -22.80 1.86
C LEU A 431 -27.09 -24.12 2.61
N ASN A 432 -26.18 -25.08 2.39
CA ASN A 432 -26.21 -26.37 3.08
C ASN A 432 -25.97 -26.26 4.60
N LYS A 433 -25.39 -25.15 5.07
CA LYS A 433 -25.24 -24.84 6.52
C LYS A 433 -26.51 -24.25 7.15
N VAL A 434 -27.54 -23.96 6.37
CA VAL A 434 -28.85 -23.50 6.86
C VAL A 434 -29.70 -24.73 7.20
N GLN A 435 -29.51 -25.25 8.42
CA GLN A 435 -30.23 -26.40 8.96
C GLN A 435 -30.87 -26.04 10.30
N PHE A 436 -32.11 -26.47 10.50
CA PHE A 436 -32.79 -26.37 11.79
C PHE A 436 -32.67 -27.72 12.48
N GLN A 437 -31.91 -27.77 13.58
CA GLN A 437 -31.85 -28.96 14.40
C GLN A 437 -33.15 -29.09 15.20
N PRO A 438 -33.81 -30.26 15.18
CA PRO A 438 -34.93 -30.50 16.08
C PRO A 438 -34.43 -30.44 17.54
N PRO A 439 -35.21 -29.86 18.47
CA PRO A 439 -34.84 -29.79 19.88
C PRO A 439 -34.63 -31.21 20.42
N ALA A 440 -33.44 -31.45 20.99
CA ALA A 440 -33.06 -32.75 21.51
C ALA A 440 -34.08 -33.23 22.57
N GLY A 441 -34.73 -34.37 22.30
CA GLY A 441 -35.54 -35.09 23.30
C GLY A 441 -37.06 -35.11 23.09
N LYS A 442 -37.63 -34.46 22.06
CA LYS A 442 -39.06 -34.63 21.72
C LYS A 442 -39.23 -35.39 20.41
N LYS A 443 -39.62 -36.67 20.50
CA LYS A 443 -40.01 -37.53 19.35
C LYS A 443 -41.38 -37.15 18.74
N GLY A 444 -41.79 -35.89 18.84
CA GLY A 444 -43.03 -35.38 18.23
C GLY A 444 -42.72 -34.64 16.92
N GLU A 445 -43.68 -34.61 16.00
CA GLU A 445 -43.60 -33.78 14.78
C GLU A 445 -43.18 -32.35 15.14
N HIS A 446 -41.97 -31.96 14.74
CA HIS A 446 -41.48 -30.63 14.98
C HIS A 446 -42.09 -29.69 13.95
N VAL A 447 -43.18 -29.03 14.32
CA VAL A 447 -43.77 -27.96 13.52
C VAL A 447 -42.79 -26.78 13.52
N LEU A 448 -42.13 -26.56 12.38
CA LEU A 448 -41.28 -25.39 12.17
C LEU A 448 -42.13 -24.12 12.33
N SER A 449 -41.58 -23.10 12.97
CA SER A 449 -42.24 -21.79 12.97
C SER A 449 -42.34 -21.24 11.55
N GLU A 450 -43.36 -20.42 11.28
CA GLU A 450 -43.58 -19.80 9.97
C GLU A 450 -42.33 -19.07 9.44
N ALA A 451 -41.60 -18.40 10.33
CA ALA A 451 -40.34 -17.72 10.00
C ALA A 451 -39.24 -18.70 9.55
N GLN A 452 -39.10 -19.84 10.22
CA GLN A 452 -38.13 -20.88 9.85
C GLN A 452 -38.50 -21.54 8.52
N GLN A 453 -39.80 -21.79 8.31
CA GLN A 453 -40.30 -22.35 7.06
C GLN A 453 -40.03 -21.40 5.88
N LYS A 454 -40.21 -20.10 6.07
CA LYS A 454 -39.85 -19.08 5.07
C LYS A 454 -38.37 -19.11 4.71
N LEU A 455 -37.48 -19.26 5.70
CA LEU A 455 -36.03 -19.35 5.46
C LEU A 455 -35.66 -20.64 4.70
N ILE A 456 -36.29 -21.77 5.02
CA ILE A 456 -36.10 -23.03 4.27
C ILE A 456 -36.56 -22.87 2.82
N THR A 457 -37.75 -22.30 2.59
CA THR A 457 -38.26 -22.06 1.23
C THR A 457 -37.33 -21.16 0.43
N GLN A 458 -36.77 -20.10 1.05
CA GLN A 458 -35.78 -19.24 0.40
C GLN A 458 -34.47 -19.96 0.10
N ARG A 459 -33.97 -20.78 1.03
CA ARG A 459 -32.77 -21.60 0.84
C ARG A 459 -32.95 -22.53 -0.35
N ASP A 460 -34.07 -23.26 -0.42
CA ASP A 460 -34.32 -24.25 -1.45
C ASP A 460 -34.52 -23.61 -2.83
N ALA A 461 -35.16 -22.44 -2.87
CA ALA A 461 -35.24 -21.64 -4.10
C ALA A 461 -33.86 -21.22 -4.62
N LEU A 462 -32.94 -20.82 -3.74
CA LEU A 462 -31.57 -20.46 -4.11
C LEU A 462 -30.74 -21.69 -4.53
N LEU A 463 -30.89 -22.84 -3.85
CA LEU A 463 -30.24 -24.09 -4.27
C LEU A 463 -30.67 -24.48 -5.68
N LYS A 464 -31.97 -24.37 -5.99
CA LYS A 464 -32.49 -24.60 -7.33
C LYS A 464 -31.89 -23.65 -8.37
N GLN A 465 -31.72 -22.36 -8.03
CA GLN A 465 -31.03 -21.40 -8.91
C GLN A 465 -29.56 -21.76 -9.15
N CYS A 466 -28.90 -22.41 -8.18
CA CYS A 466 -27.54 -22.90 -8.32
C CYS A 466 -27.45 -24.26 -9.06
N GLY A 467 -28.57 -24.87 -9.45
CA GLY A 467 -28.61 -26.21 -10.05
C GLY A 467 -28.41 -27.36 -9.04
N ALA A 468 -28.50 -27.09 -7.74
CA ALA A 468 -28.38 -28.10 -6.68
C ALA A 468 -29.76 -28.58 -6.23
N ALA A 469 -29.88 -29.88 -5.96
CA ALA A 469 -31.06 -30.43 -5.30
C ALA A 469 -31.09 -29.97 -3.82
N PRO A 470 -32.26 -29.59 -3.28
CA PRO A 470 -32.37 -29.28 -1.86
C PRO A 470 -31.98 -30.52 -1.02
N PRO A 471 -31.24 -30.33 0.09
CA PRO A 471 -30.89 -31.44 0.98
C PRO A 471 -32.20 -32.08 1.44
N TYR A 472 -32.32 -33.41 1.22
CA TYR A 472 -33.51 -34.24 1.45
C TYR A 472 -34.32 -33.72 2.64
N THR A 473 -35.41 -32.99 2.36
CA THR A 473 -36.53 -32.98 3.29
C THR A 473 -37.09 -34.39 3.15
N ASP A 474 -36.88 -35.23 4.16
CA ASP A 474 -37.60 -36.50 4.27
C ASP A 474 -39.05 -36.19 3.93
N LYS A 475 -39.50 -36.59 2.74
CA LYS A 475 -40.91 -36.51 2.43
C LYS A 475 -41.55 -37.39 3.49
N PRO A 476 -42.49 -36.88 4.30
CA PRO A 476 -43.22 -37.74 5.21
C PRO A 476 -43.73 -38.89 4.34
N ASP A 477 -43.32 -40.12 4.67
CA ASP A 477 -43.63 -41.32 3.91
C ASP A 477 -45.12 -41.24 3.58
N ALA A 478 -45.40 -40.96 2.31
CA ALA A 478 -46.75 -41.02 1.80
C ALA A 478 -47.17 -42.46 2.08
N GLN A 479 -48.10 -42.61 3.02
CA GLN A 479 -48.64 -43.86 3.52
C GLN A 479 -48.61 -44.89 2.39
N ARG A 480 -47.68 -45.84 2.48
CA ARG A 480 -47.84 -47.12 1.78
C ARG A 480 -49.11 -47.70 2.36
N SER A 481 -50.23 -47.48 1.68
CA SER A 481 -51.44 -48.26 1.84
C SER A 481 -51.01 -49.72 1.65
N VAL A 482 -51.02 -50.45 2.76
CA VAL A 482 -50.98 -51.90 2.75
C VAL A 482 -52.35 -52.32 2.23
N ASP A 483 -52.40 -52.66 0.94
CA ASP A 483 -53.40 -53.56 0.36
C ASP A 483 -52.69 -54.84 -0.09
#